data_AF-A0A2A4TZB4-F1
#
_entry.id   AF-A0A2A4TZB4-F1
#
_cell.length_a   1.000
_cell.length_b   1.000
_cell.length_c   1.000
_cell.angle_alpha   90.00
_cell.angle_beta   90.00
_cell.angle_gamma   90.00
#
_symmetry.space_group_name_H-M   'P 1'
#
loop_
_entity.id
_entity.type
_entity.pdbx_description
1 polymer ?
#
loop_
_entity_poly.entity_id
_entity_poly.type
_entity_poly.pdbx_seq_one_letter_code
_entity_poly.pdbx_strand_id
1 'polypeptide(L)'
;MKKFLLLVVVLGGAVGAGFLHMRGMLPGVKTERGDLLKKSGRFLECLKFKEFNEAAAFHSPQDLKENEKIPKMLENFFMVPHENLDIQDISIDFIDFDSTGKLAKVKTTTSVRLLNKNQDRSVESMLYWKKDGDRWYLDMRTTLERGVGKIPQ
;
A
#
# COMPACT_ATOMS: atom_id res chain seq x y z
N MET A 1 35.00 1.73 -32.15
CA MET A 1 33.81 0.90 -31.84
C MET A 1 33.71 0.50 -30.36
N LYS A 2 34.70 -0.18 -29.76
CA LYS A 2 34.64 -0.59 -28.33
C LYS A 2 34.37 0.55 -27.34
N LYS A 3 35.02 1.71 -27.50
CA LYS A 3 34.81 2.89 -26.62
C LYS A 3 33.40 3.47 -26.72
N PHE A 4 32.79 3.42 -27.91
CA PHE A 4 31.43 3.90 -28.14
C PHE A 4 30.40 2.96 -27.52
N LEU A 5 30.59 1.64 -27.68
CA LEU A 5 29.73 0.63 -27.06
C LEU A 5 29.78 0.72 -25.52
N LEU A 6 30.96 0.94 -24.95
CA LEU A 6 31.15 1.10 -23.52
C LEU A 6 30.45 2.36 -23.00
N LEU A 7 30.49 3.46 -23.78
CA LEU A 7 29.78 4.69 -23.47
C LEU A 7 28.26 4.50 -23.48
N VAL A 8 27.72 3.75 -24.45
CA VAL A 8 26.29 3.41 -24.53
C VAL A 8 25.84 2.53 -23.36
N VAL A 9 26.65 1.54 -22.96
CA VAL A 9 26.35 0.69 -21.79
C VAL A 9 26.36 1.49 -20.49
N VAL A 10 27.34 2.38 -20.31
CA VAL A 10 27.41 3.24 -19.11
C VAL A 10 26.24 4.22 -19.06
N LEU A 11 25.88 4.84 -20.19
CA LEU A 11 24.71 5.73 -20.27
C LEU A 11 23.40 4.97 -20.02
N GLY A 12 23.22 3.80 -20.63
CA GLY A 12 22.05 2.96 -20.41
C GLY A 12 21.92 2.51 -18.95
N GLY A 13 23.04 2.14 -18.33
CA GLY A 13 23.08 1.80 -16.90
C GLY A 13 22.72 2.97 -15.99
N ALA A 14 23.24 4.17 -16.26
CA ALA A 14 22.94 5.37 -15.48
C ALA A 14 21.48 5.80 -15.60
N VAL A 15 20.92 5.77 -16.83
CA VAL A 15 19.50 6.07 -17.07
C VAL A 15 18.60 5.05 -16.39
N GLY A 16 18.93 3.75 -16.50
CA GLY A 16 18.18 2.68 -15.84
C GLY A 16 18.20 2.80 -14.31
N ALA A 17 19.37 3.08 -13.73
CA ALA A 17 19.51 3.29 -12.29
C ALA A 17 18.72 4.52 -11.81
N GLY A 18 18.75 5.62 -12.57
CA GLY A 18 17.98 6.83 -12.27
C GLY A 18 16.47 6.56 -12.27
N PHE A 19 15.96 5.84 -13.27
CA PHE A 19 14.56 5.46 -13.37
C PHE A 19 14.12 4.59 -12.18
N LEU A 20 14.92 3.58 -11.81
CA LEU A 20 14.64 2.72 -10.66
C LEU A 20 14.69 3.50 -9.33
N HIS A 21 15.61 4.46 -9.20
CA HIS A 21 15.71 5.32 -8.02
C HIS A 21 14.45 6.18 -7.84
N MET A 22 13.99 6.83 -8.91
CA MET A 22 12.77 7.64 -8.89
C MET A 22 11.51 6.83 -8.53
N ARG A 23 11.48 5.55 -8.92
CA ARG A 23 10.39 4.62 -8.54
C ARG A 23 10.56 3.99 -7.16
N GLY A 24 11.67 4.23 -6.47
CA GLY A 24 11.98 3.61 -5.17
C GLY A 24 12.24 2.11 -5.26
N MET A 25 12.62 1.61 -6.43
CA MET A 25 12.87 0.20 -6.73
C MET A 25 14.37 -0.14 -6.80
N LEU A 26 15.27 0.85 -6.63
CA LEU A 26 16.71 0.63 -6.68
C LEU A 26 17.18 -0.15 -5.43
N PRO A 27 17.75 -1.36 -5.57
CA PRO A 27 18.20 -2.16 -4.43
C PRO A 27 19.26 -1.44 -3.59
N GLY A 28 19.17 -1.56 -2.27
CA GLY A 28 20.14 -0.97 -1.33
C GLY A 28 19.97 0.53 -1.07
N VAL A 29 19.11 1.25 -1.81
CA VAL A 29 18.84 2.67 -1.58
C VAL A 29 17.49 2.85 -0.91
N LYS A 30 17.48 3.39 0.31
CA LYS A 30 16.24 3.70 1.04
C LYS A 30 15.66 5.01 0.52
N THR A 31 14.47 4.95 -0.06
CA THR A 31 13.70 6.14 -0.46
C THR A 31 12.33 6.13 0.21
N GLU A 32 11.73 7.30 0.41
CA GLU A 32 10.39 7.45 0.97
C GLU A 32 9.35 6.64 0.17
N ARG A 33 9.43 6.71 -1.16
CA ARG A 33 8.58 5.94 -2.07
C ARG A 33 8.79 4.44 -1.92
N GLY A 34 10.04 3.98 -1.79
CA GLY A 34 10.36 2.57 -1.56
C GLY A 34 9.89 2.07 -0.20
N ASP A 35 9.94 2.92 0.84
CA ASP A 35 9.39 2.60 2.17
C ASP A 35 7.87 2.45 2.12
N LEU A 36 7.17 3.40 1.50
CA LEU A 36 5.71 3.32 1.30
C LEU A 36 5.29 2.14 0.43
N LEU A 37 6.06 1.80 -0.61
CA LEU A 37 5.82 0.62 -1.44
C LEU A 37 5.86 -0.65 -0.57
N LYS A 38 6.92 -0.82 0.23
CA LYS A 38 7.08 -1.98 1.12
C LYS A 38 6.02 -2.03 2.21
N LYS A 39 5.75 -0.90 2.86
CA LYS A 39 4.75 -0.81 3.94
C LYS A 39 3.34 -1.08 3.44
N SER A 40 2.96 -0.48 2.31
CA SER A 40 1.64 -0.71 1.68
C SER A 40 1.50 -2.16 1.23
N GLY A 41 2.53 -2.73 0.61
CA GLY A 41 2.54 -4.13 0.23
C GLY A 41 2.35 -5.06 1.43
N ARG A 42 3.12 -4.86 2.50
CA ARG A 42 3.00 -5.67 3.72
C ARG A 42 1.65 -5.50 4.40
N PHE A 43 1.12 -4.28 4.49
CA PHE A 43 -0.22 -4.03 5.04
C PHE A 43 -1.29 -4.84 4.30
N LEU A 44 -1.29 -4.81 2.96
CA LEU A 44 -2.25 -5.53 2.13
C LEU A 44 -2.04 -7.05 2.19
N GLU A 45 -0.79 -7.51 2.34
CA GLU A 45 -0.47 -8.91 2.60
C GLU A 45 -1.02 -9.38 3.94
N CYS A 46 -0.88 -8.59 5.01
CA CYS A 46 -1.51 -8.89 6.30
C CYS A 46 -3.04 -9.02 6.15
N LEU A 47 -3.67 -8.18 5.32
CA LEU A 47 -5.09 -8.31 5.01
C LEU A 47 -5.41 -9.61 4.25
N LYS A 48 -4.59 -9.99 3.26
CA LYS A 48 -4.71 -11.25 2.50
C LYS A 48 -4.66 -12.47 3.42
N PHE A 49 -3.74 -12.47 4.39
CA PHE A 49 -3.56 -13.57 5.34
C PHE A 49 -4.33 -13.40 6.65
N LYS A 50 -5.18 -12.37 6.75
CA LYS A 50 -6.04 -12.10 7.93
C LYS A 50 -5.24 -11.85 9.21
N GLU A 51 -4.02 -11.34 9.09
CA GLU A 51 -3.14 -10.94 10.19
C GLU A 51 -3.53 -9.54 10.72
N PHE A 52 -4.76 -9.37 11.19
CA PHE A 52 -5.32 -8.05 11.49
C PHE A 52 -4.59 -7.30 12.61
N ASN A 53 -3.99 -8.01 13.57
CA ASN A 53 -3.17 -7.39 14.61
C ASN A 53 -1.89 -6.78 14.04
N GLU A 54 -1.26 -7.44 13.07
CA GLU A 54 -0.07 -6.91 12.41
C GLU A 54 -0.44 -5.77 11.45
N ALA A 55 -1.56 -5.90 10.72
CA ALA A 55 -2.10 -4.83 9.90
C ALA A 55 -2.43 -3.57 10.74
N ALA A 56 -2.92 -3.74 11.97
CA ALA A 56 -3.16 -2.62 12.88
C ALA A 56 -1.88 -1.87 13.24
N ALA A 57 -0.75 -2.57 13.39
CA ALA A 57 0.55 -1.98 13.76
C ALA A 57 1.12 -0.97 12.74
N PHE A 58 0.51 -0.84 11.56
CA PHE A 58 0.85 0.22 10.61
C PHE A 58 0.29 1.60 11.01
N HIS A 59 -0.69 1.67 11.92
CA HIS A 59 -1.20 2.93 12.45
C HIS A 59 -0.26 3.50 13.53
N SER A 60 -0.45 4.76 13.90
CA SER A 60 0.40 5.36 14.93
C SER A 60 0.13 4.76 16.31
N PRO A 61 1.12 4.77 17.24
CA PRO A 61 0.88 4.33 18.62
C PRO A 61 -0.25 5.09 19.31
N GLN A 62 -0.45 6.37 18.94
CA GLN A 62 -1.56 7.18 19.45
C GLN A 62 -2.91 6.65 18.93
N ASP A 63 -3.02 6.36 17.64
CA ASP A 63 -4.24 5.80 17.06
C ASP A 63 -4.59 4.44 17.68
N LEU A 64 -3.58 3.58 17.89
CA LEU A 64 -3.76 2.28 18.54
C LEU A 64 -4.24 2.40 19.99
N LYS A 65 -3.77 3.44 20.70
CA LYS A 65 -4.20 3.73 22.08
C LYS A 65 -5.61 4.32 22.13
N GLU A 66 -5.94 5.20 21.20
CA GLU A 66 -7.25 5.85 21.12
C GLU A 66 -8.33 4.92 20.56
N ASN A 67 -7.94 3.93 19.75
CA ASN A 67 -8.86 3.02 19.08
C ASN A 67 -8.33 1.58 19.09
N GLU A 68 -8.51 0.91 20.23
CA GLU A 68 -8.17 -0.51 20.40
C GLU A 68 -8.94 -1.46 19.46
N LYS A 69 -9.98 -0.95 18.76
CA LYS A 69 -10.81 -1.73 17.84
C LYS A 69 -10.27 -1.77 16.41
N ILE A 70 -9.15 -1.12 16.11
CA ILE A 70 -8.54 -1.10 14.75
C ILE A 70 -8.43 -2.51 14.14
N PRO A 71 -7.92 -3.55 14.83
CA PRO A 71 -7.90 -4.90 14.26
C PRO A 71 -9.29 -5.39 13.81
N LYS A 72 -10.33 -5.17 14.63
CA LYS A 72 -11.70 -5.55 14.32
C LYS A 72 -12.30 -4.72 13.18
N MET A 73 -11.89 -3.46 13.05
CA MET A 73 -12.29 -2.62 11.93
C MET A 73 -11.65 -3.09 10.61
N LEU A 74 -10.39 -3.53 10.66
CA LEU A 74 -9.68 -4.08 9.50
C LEU A 74 -10.31 -5.39 9.00
N GLU A 75 -10.84 -6.22 9.90
CA GLU A 75 -11.63 -7.40 9.52
C GLU A 75 -12.85 -7.02 8.65
N ASN A 76 -13.46 -5.86 8.94
CA ASN A 76 -14.62 -5.35 8.21
C ASN A 76 -14.25 -4.52 6.96
N PHE A 77 -12.96 -4.34 6.66
CA PHE A 77 -12.46 -3.41 5.64
C PHE A 77 -13.00 -3.69 4.23
N PHE A 78 -13.19 -4.97 3.89
CA PHE A 78 -13.70 -5.37 2.56
C PHE A 78 -15.23 -5.48 2.49
N MET A 79 -15.95 -5.25 3.60
CA MET A 79 -17.41 -5.39 3.69
C MET A 79 -17.94 -6.77 3.20
N VAL A 80 -17.06 -7.75 3.09
CA VAL A 80 -17.31 -9.14 2.72
C VAL A 80 -16.73 -9.99 3.84
N PRO A 81 -17.46 -10.98 4.36
CA PRO A 81 -16.92 -11.89 5.36
C PRO A 81 -15.62 -12.51 4.85
N HIS A 82 -14.58 -12.50 5.66
CA HIS A 82 -13.22 -12.86 5.25
C HIS A 82 -13.12 -14.32 4.79
N GLU A 83 -14.06 -15.18 5.19
CA GLU A 83 -14.22 -16.56 4.73
C GLU A 83 -14.77 -16.67 3.30
N ASN A 84 -15.40 -15.62 2.77
CA ASN A 84 -15.99 -15.59 1.42
C ASN A 84 -15.14 -14.83 0.40
N LEU A 85 -13.98 -14.33 0.82
CA LEU A 85 -13.09 -13.50 0.02
C LEU A 85 -11.71 -14.17 -0.08
N ASP A 86 -11.30 -14.48 -1.30
CA ASP A 86 -9.93 -14.89 -1.61
C ASP A 86 -9.20 -13.75 -2.32
N ILE A 87 -8.18 -13.18 -1.68
CA ILE A 87 -7.36 -12.11 -2.25
C ILE A 87 -6.24 -12.76 -3.06
N GLN A 88 -6.38 -12.71 -4.38
CA GLN A 88 -5.47 -13.39 -5.31
C GLN A 88 -4.19 -12.58 -5.51
N ASP A 89 -4.35 -11.33 -5.94
CA ASP A 89 -3.26 -10.45 -6.32
C ASP A 89 -3.47 -9.01 -5.80
N ILE A 90 -2.36 -8.32 -5.53
CA ILE A 90 -2.33 -6.94 -5.04
C ILE A 90 -1.30 -6.16 -5.85
N SER A 91 -1.76 -5.11 -6.53
CA SER A 91 -0.93 -4.13 -7.23
C SER A 91 -0.91 -2.80 -6.49
N ILE A 92 0.27 -2.16 -6.44
CA ILE A 92 0.40 -0.74 -6.09
C ILE A 92 0.52 0.04 -7.39
N ASP A 93 -0.51 0.80 -7.72
CA ASP A 93 -0.64 1.46 -9.02
C ASP A 93 0.17 2.76 -9.06
N PHE A 94 0.05 3.57 -8.00
CA PHE A 94 0.87 4.76 -7.83
C PHE A 94 1.01 5.17 -6.38
N ILE A 95 2.07 5.95 -6.11
CA ILE A 95 2.32 6.63 -4.84
C ILE A 95 2.49 8.11 -5.15
N ASP A 96 1.79 8.96 -4.43
CA ASP A 96 1.84 10.42 -4.59
C ASP A 96 2.03 11.08 -3.23
N PHE A 97 2.81 12.15 -3.20
CA PHE A 97 3.17 12.88 -2.00
C PHE A 97 2.56 14.26 -2.06
N ASP A 98 2.14 14.78 -0.92
CA ASP A 98 1.75 16.18 -0.83
C ASP A 98 2.97 17.10 -0.97
N SER A 99 2.71 18.39 -1.17
CA SER A 99 3.78 19.39 -1.31
C SER A 99 4.65 19.54 -0.06
N THR A 100 4.16 19.12 1.11
CA THR A 100 4.91 19.18 2.37
C THR A 100 5.80 17.95 2.60
N GLY A 101 5.59 16.87 1.83
CA GLY A 101 6.26 15.58 2.01
C GLY A 101 5.86 14.85 3.29
N LYS A 102 4.80 15.29 3.98
CA LYS A 102 4.32 14.71 5.24
C LYS A 102 3.10 13.82 5.04
N LEU A 103 2.45 13.91 3.89
CA LEU A 103 1.30 13.09 3.54
C LEU A 103 1.59 12.36 2.24
N ALA A 104 1.11 11.13 2.16
CA ALA A 104 1.14 10.37 0.93
C ALA A 104 -0.17 9.62 0.73
N LYS A 105 -0.51 9.38 -0.54
CA LYS A 105 -1.59 8.47 -0.93
C LYS A 105 -1.04 7.38 -1.82
N VAL A 106 -1.50 6.17 -1.61
CA VAL A 106 -1.11 4.98 -2.37
C VAL A 106 -2.37 4.38 -2.97
N LYS A 107 -2.48 4.42 -4.30
CA LYS A 107 -3.54 3.74 -5.02
C LYS A 107 -3.15 2.28 -5.20
N THR A 108 -4.10 1.40 -4.96
CA THR A 108 -3.94 -0.04 -5.06
C THR A 108 -5.08 -0.64 -5.85
N THR A 109 -4.78 -1.71 -6.56
CA THR A 109 -5.76 -2.56 -7.23
C THR A 109 -5.61 -3.97 -6.69
N THR A 110 -6.67 -4.51 -6.12
CA THR A 110 -6.70 -5.85 -5.53
C THR A 110 -7.62 -6.75 -6.34
N SER A 111 -7.08 -7.85 -6.86
CA SER A 111 -7.88 -8.90 -7.50
C SER A 111 -8.39 -9.86 -6.45
N VAL A 112 -9.70 -10.04 -6.38
CA VAL A 112 -10.37 -10.89 -5.38
C VAL A 112 -11.35 -11.84 -6.02
N ARG A 113 -11.49 -13.03 -5.45
CA ARG A 113 -12.54 -13.98 -5.78
C ARG A 113 -13.55 -14.07 -4.64
N LEU A 114 -14.81 -13.82 -4.96
CA LEU A 114 -15.93 -14.06 -4.06
C LEU A 114 -16.29 -15.55 -4.14
N LEU A 115 -15.93 -16.30 -3.10
CA LEU A 115 -16.08 -17.76 -3.07
C LEU A 115 -17.55 -18.18 -3.11
N ASN A 116 -18.41 -17.45 -2.39
CA ASN A 116 -19.86 -17.73 -2.34
C ASN A 116 -20.61 -17.45 -3.65
N LYS A 117 -20.05 -16.60 -4.53
CA LYS A 117 -20.66 -16.22 -5.81
C LYS A 117 -19.91 -16.76 -7.02
N ASN A 118 -18.79 -17.44 -6.78
CA ASN A 118 -17.85 -17.88 -7.81
C ASN A 118 -17.51 -16.77 -8.83
N GLN A 119 -17.28 -15.56 -8.32
CA GLN A 119 -17.12 -14.35 -9.13
C GLN A 119 -15.79 -13.67 -8.81
N ASP A 120 -15.00 -13.39 -9.84
CA ASP A 120 -13.80 -12.57 -9.72
C ASP A 120 -14.16 -11.08 -9.83
N ARG A 121 -13.51 -10.24 -9.02
CA ARG A 121 -13.67 -8.78 -9.00
C ARG A 121 -12.32 -8.10 -8.81
N SER A 122 -12.24 -6.87 -9.30
CA SER A 122 -11.13 -5.96 -9.01
C SER A 122 -11.63 -4.85 -8.10
N VAL A 123 -10.90 -4.61 -7.01
CA VAL A 123 -11.22 -3.59 -6.02
C VAL A 123 -10.11 -2.55 -6.00
N GLU A 124 -10.45 -1.32 -6.34
CA GLU A 124 -9.54 -0.19 -6.16
C GLU A 124 -9.64 0.34 -4.71
N SER A 125 -8.50 0.68 -4.12
CA SER A 125 -8.48 1.33 -2.80
C SER A 125 -7.37 2.37 -2.69
N MET A 126 -7.60 3.36 -1.83
CA MET A 126 -6.64 4.40 -1.52
C MET A 126 -6.17 4.24 -0.08
N LEU A 127 -4.87 4.06 0.12
CA LEU A 127 -4.23 4.07 1.42
C LEU A 127 -3.65 5.46 1.66
N TYR A 128 -4.05 6.11 2.75
CA TYR A 128 -3.50 7.39 3.16
C TYR A 128 -2.44 7.17 4.23
N TRP A 129 -1.29 7.81 4.06
CA TRP A 129 -0.16 7.73 4.97
C TRP A 129 0.19 9.11 5.48
N LYS A 130 0.55 9.17 6.75
CA LYS A 130 1.04 10.37 7.42
C LYS A 130 2.43 10.10 7.98
N LYS A 131 3.33 11.04 7.77
CA LYS A 131 4.68 11.02 8.33
C LYS A 131 4.68 11.65 9.71
N ASP A 132 5.26 10.96 10.66
CA ASP A 132 5.59 11.48 11.98
C ASP A 132 7.06 11.17 12.30
N GLY A 133 7.86 12.23 12.42
CA GLY A 133 9.32 12.14 12.33
C GLY A 133 9.78 11.53 11.00
N ASP A 134 10.58 10.46 11.09
CA ASP A 134 11.09 9.69 9.93
C ASP A 134 10.26 8.43 9.62
N ARG A 135 9.07 8.30 10.21
CA ARG A 135 8.24 7.10 10.09
C ARG A 135 6.91 7.42 9.43
N TRP A 136 6.49 6.53 8.53
CA TRP A 136 5.16 6.55 7.93
C TRP A 136 4.20 5.66 8.73
N TYR A 137 3.04 6.23 9.02
CA TYR A 137 1.92 5.56 9.64
C TYR A 137 0.70 5.61 8.71
N LEU A 138 -0.05 4.53 8.67
CA LEU A 138 -1.31 4.46 7.95
C LEU A 138 -2.34 5.31 8.70
N ASP A 139 -2.98 6.22 7.97
CA ASP A 139 -3.96 7.14 8.51
C ASP A 139 -5.29 6.42 8.72
N MET A 140 -5.91 6.68 9.87
CA MET A 140 -7.21 6.14 10.27
C MET A 140 -8.34 6.45 9.27
N ARG A 141 -8.24 7.50 8.45
CA ARG A 141 -9.19 7.76 7.34
C ARG A 141 -9.27 6.59 6.36
N THR A 142 -8.15 5.89 6.17
CA THR A 142 -8.09 4.67 5.36
C THR A 142 -9.01 3.57 5.91
N THR A 143 -9.18 3.50 7.23
CA THR A 143 -9.93 2.46 7.92
C THR A 143 -11.33 2.89 8.40
N LEU A 144 -11.59 4.20 8.56
CA LEU A 144 -12.83 4.75 9.13
C LEU A 144 -13.86 5.19 8.07
N GLU A 145 -13.46 5.74 6.92
CA GLU A 145 -14.41 6.40 6.02
C GLU A 145 -15.26 5.43 5.17
N ARG A 146 -14.88 4.14 5.10
CA ARG A 146 -15.73 3.10 4.48
C ARG A 146 -16.87 2.64 5.39
N GLY A 147 -16.79 2.86 6.69
CA GLY A 147 -17.81 2.44 7.67
C GLY A 147 -18.98 3.42 7.85
N VAL A 148 -18.89 4.64 7.29
CA VAL A 148 -19.91 5.71 7.48
C VAL A 148 -20.70 5.99 6.20
N GLY A 149 -20.26 5.48 5.04
CA GLY A 149 -21.03 5.51 3.82
C GLY A 149 -22.02 4.36 3.77
N LYS A 150 -23.29 4.61 4.13
CA LYS A 150 -24.39 3.82 3.58
C LYS A 150 -24.21 3.81 2.06
N ILE A 151 -23.84 2.67 1.50
CA ILE A 151 -23.98 2.44 0.06
C ILE A 151 -25.49 2.51 -0.20
N PRO A 152 -26.00 3.47 -1.00
CA PRO A 152 -27.40 3.43 -1.40
C PRO A 152 -27.64 2.09 -2.09
N GLN A 153 -28.66 1.37 -1.64
CA GLN A 153 -29.21 0.25 -2.40
C GLN A 153 -29.80 0.75 -3.71
#